data_AF-A0A2D7X1K9-F1
#
_entry.id   AF-A0A2D7X1K9-F1
#
_cell.length_a   1.000
_cell.length_b   1.000
_cell.length_c   1.000
_cell.angle_alpha   90.00
_cell.angle_beta   90.00
_cell.angle_gamma   90.00
#
_symmetry.space_group_name_H-M   'P 1'
#
loop_
_entity.id
_entity.type
_entity.pdbx_description
1 polymer ?
#
loop_
_entity_poly.entity_id
_entity_poly.type
_entity_poly.pdbx_seq_one_letter_code
_entity_poly.pdbx_strand_id
1 'polypeptide(L)'
;MKTADGFDDAIAGIIRQFNQPAKVVYDYGKCLEILEKRDGMTHDEAIEFMEFNVVGAYVGEDTPAWMMPYSEALIEHYAEEEAGC
;
A
#
# COMPACT_ATOMS: atom_id res chain seq x y z
N MET A 1 6.72 7.62 12.36
CA MET A 1 5.53 7.43 11.51
C MET A 1 5.77 8.27 10.29
N LYS A 2 5.94 7.62 9.15
CA LYS A 2 6.18 8.27 7.86
C LYS A 2 4.89 8.36 7.08
N THR A 3 4.83 9.34 6.18
CA THR A 3 3.77 9.53 5.20
C THR A 3 4.32 9.22 3.81
N ALA A 4 3.45 8.86 2.88
CA ALA A 4 3.77 8.71 1.47
C ALA A 4 3.42 10.02 0.74
N ASP A 5 4.45 10.73 0.28
CA ASP A 5 4.28 12.05 -0.33
C ASP A 5 3.42 11.96 -1.60
N GLY A 6 2.45 12.88 -1.70
CA GLY A 6 1.54 12.94 -2.85
C GLY A 6 0.37 11.95 -2.80
N PHE A 7 0.18 11.23 -1.69
CA PHE A 7 -0.93 10.28 -1.50
C PHE A 7 -1.88 10.66 -0.35
N ASP A 8 -1.85 11.91 0.13
CA ASP A 8 -2.62 12.35 1.30
C ASP A 8 -4.13 12.08 1.19
N ASP A 9 -4.71 12.21 -0.02
CA ASP A 9 -6.12 11.94 -0.30
C ASP A 9 -6.49 10.45 -0.20
N ALA A 10 -5.49 9.56 -0.19
CA ALA A 10 -5.65 8.12 -0.01
C ALA A 10 -5.48 7.67 1.45
N ILE A 11 -5.23 8.57 2.40
CA ILE A 11 -5.13 8.20 3.83
C ILE A 11 -6.46 7.59 4.30
N ALA A 12 -6.41 6.33 4.74
CA ALA A 12 -7.53 5.59 5.29
C ALA A 12 -7.59 5.68 6.83
N GLY A 13 -6.44 5.92 7.48
CA GLY A 13 -6.36 6.13 8.93
C GLY A 13 -5.01 5.77 9.53
N ILE A 14 -5.02 5.35 10.79
CA ILE A 14 -3.84 4.87 11.53
C ILE A 14 -4.06 3.42 11.93
N ILE A 15 -3.07 2.57 11.65
CA ILE A 15 -3.06 1.15 12.07
C ILE A 15 -2.09 0.93 13.23
N ARG A 16 -2.48 0.07 14.17
CA ARG A 16 -1.69 -0.31 15.34
C ARG A 16 -1.73 -1.82 15.53
N GLN A 17 -0.57 -2.40 15.84
CA GLN A 17 -0.42 -3.78 16.30
C GLN A 17 0.45 -3.80 17.57
N PHE A 18 0.31 -4.84 18.40
CA PHE A 18 1.15 -5.03 19.58
C PHE A 18 2.63 -5.13 19.19
N ASN A 19 3.52 -4.46 19.94
CA ASN A 19 4.98 -4.41 19.67
C ASN A 19 5.39 -3.93 18.28
N GLN A 20 4.53 -3.20 17.57
CA GLN A 20 4.87 -2.55 16.31
C GLN A 20 4.61 -1.04 16.42
N PRO A 21 5.42 -0.19 15.78
CA PRO A 21 5.11 1.23 15.71
C PRO A 21 3.78 1.42 14.98
N ALA A 22 3.00 2.42 15.41
CA ALA A 22 1.80 2.82 14.68
C ALA A 22 2.19 3.39 13.30
N LYS A 23 1.40 3.07 12.28
CA LYS A 23 1.65 3.46 10.88
C LYS A 23 0.44 4.21 10.32
N VAL A 24 0.67 5.11 9.36
CA VAL A 24 -0.40 5.59 8.49
C VAL A 24 -0.80 4.44 7.57
N VAL A 25 -2.09 4.19 7.41
CA VAL A 25 -2.61 3.24 6.43
C VAL A 25 -3.28 4.02 5.29
N TYR A 26 -2.93 3.67 4.06
CA TYR A 26 -3.49 4.23 2.84
C TYR A 26 -4.39 3.20 2.16
N ASP A 27 -5.46 3.65 1.52
CA ASP A 27 -6.23 2.83 0.59
C ASP A 27 -5.45 2.68 -0.72
N TYR A 28 -5.01 1.47 -1.03
CA TYR A 28 -4.17 1.20 -2.20
C TYR A 28 -4.86 1.55 -3.51
N GLY A 29 -6.17 1.27 -3.63
CA GLY A 29 -6.94 1.60 -4.82
C GLY A 29 -6.99 3.10 -5.06
N LYS A 30 -7.17 3.89 -4.00
CA LYS A 30 -7.10 5.36 -4.12
C LYS A 30 -5.71 5.86 -4.49
N CYS A 31 -4.64 5.19 -4.05
CA CYS A 31 -3.30 5.54 -4.49
C CYS A 31 -3.15 5.37 -6.01
N LEU A 32 -3.66 4.27 -6.57
CA LEU A 32 -3.68 4.07 -8.02
C LEU A 32 -4.49 5.16 -8.73
N GLU A 33 -5.69 5.48 -8.25
CA GLU A 33 -6.50 6.55 -8.83
C GLU A 33 -5.78 7.91 -8.84
N ILE A 34 -4.99 8.20 -7.80
CA ILE A 34 -4.19 9.43 -7.74
C ILE A 34 -3.13 9.43 -8.84
N LEU A 35 -2.41 8.33 -9.03
CA LEU A 35 -1.38 8.20 -10.09
C LEU A 35 -2.00 8.31 -11.48
N GLU A 36 -3.13 7.64 -11.72
CA GLU A 36 -3.86 7.72 -12.99
C GLU A 36 -4.32 9.16 -13.29
N LYS A 37 -4.93 9.84 -12.30
CA LYS A 37 -5.50 11.19 -12.50
C LYS A 37 -4.44 12.30 -12.53
N ARG A 38 -3.43 12.22 -11.67
CA ARG A 38 -2.39 13.26 -11.52
C ARG A 38 -1.28 13.10 -12.56
N ASP A 39 -0.83 11.87 -12.77
CA ASP A 39 0.37 11.58 -13.55
C ASP A 39 0.04 10.99 -14.93
N GLY A 40 -1.25 10.71 -15.20
CA GLY A 40 -1.71 10.21 -16.50
C GLY A 40 -1.29 8.77 -16.79
N MET A 41 -0.92 8.02 -15.75
CA MET A 41 -0.53 6.62 -15.85
C MET A 41 -1.73 5.76 -16.25
N THR A 42 -1.47 4.72 -17.03
CA THR A 42 -2.42 3.59 -17.15
C THR A 42 -2.50 2.82 -15.83
N HIS A 43 -3.55 2.02 -15.67
CA HIS A 43 -3.74 1.23 -14.45
C HIS A 43 -2.54 0.32 -14.14
N ASP A 44 -2.02 -0.37 -15.18
CA ASP A 44 -0.87 -1.27 -15.03
C ASP A 44 0.41 -0.50 -14.68
N GLU A 45 0.65 0.66 -15.31
CA GLU A 45 1.78 1.54 -14.96
C GLU A 45 1.67 2.07 -13.53
N ALA A 46 0.45 2.39 -13.07
CA ALA A 46 0.21 2.83 -11.71
C ALA A 46 0.50 1.71 -10.69
N ILE A 47 0.11 0.47 -10.99
CA ILE A 47 0.44 -0.71 -10.16
C ILE A 47 1.95 -0.92 -10.10
N GLU A 48 2.63 -0.96 -11.25
CA GLU A 48 4.09 -1.11 -11.30
C GLU A 48 4.78 0.01 -10.51
N PHE A 49 4.34 1.26 -10.72
CA PHE A 49 4.90 2.39 -9.99
C PHE A 49 4.68 2.26 -8.48
N MET A 50 3.48 1.89 -8.05
CA MET A 50 3.16 1.65 -6.63
C MET A 50 4.06 0.57 -6.03
N GLU A 51 4.16 -0.60 -6.65
CA GLU A 51 4.93 -1.71 -6.11
C GLU A 51 6.42 -1.40 -6.02
N PHE A 52 7.01 -0.84 -7.08
CA PHE A 52 8.45 -0.60 -7.11
C PHE A 52 8.88 0.67 -6.35
N ASN A 53 8.16 1.79 -6.53
CA ASN A 53 8.62 3.10 -6.06
C ASN A 53 8.00 3.52 -4.73
N VAL A 54 6.84 2.98 -4.37
CA VAL A 54 6.09 3.43 -3.19
C VAL A 54 6.11 2.35 -2.10
N VAL A 55 5.63 1.15 -2.41
CA VAL A 55 5.64 -0.01 -1.51
C VAL A 55 7.06 -0.49 -1.28
N GLY A 56 7.83 -0.69 -2.36
CA GLY A 56 9.21 -1.16 -2.33
C GLY A 56 10.23 -0.17 -1.73
N ALA A 57 9.87 1.11 -1.56
CA ALA A 57 10.74 2.12 -0.96
C ALA A 57 10.98 1.94 0.54
N TYR A 58 10.45 0.88 1.16
CA TYR A 58 10.57 0.56 2.58
C TYR A 58 11.81 1.11 3.29
N VAL A 59 11.60 2.02 4.24
CA VAL A 59 12.65 2.71 5.00
C VAL A 59 12.61 2.39 6.50
N GLY A 60 12.08 1.23 6.87
CA GLY A 60 12.01 0.74 8.25
C GLY A 60 10.59 0.53 8.78
N GLU A 61 10.50 0.11 10.04
CA GLU A 61 9.25 -0.39 10.65
C GLU A 61 8.12 0.63 10.74
N ASP A 62 8.41 1.93 10.62
CA ASP A 62 7.40 3.00 10.66
C ASP A 62 6.95 3.48 9.25
N THR A 63 7.34 2.75 8.20
CA THR A 63 6.86 2.89 6.82
C THR A 63 5.33 2.66 6.77
N PRO A 64 4.59 3.40 5.93
CA PRO A 64 3.15 3.22 5.76
C PRO A 64 2.71 1.78 5.50
N ALA A 65 1.44 1.49 5.84
CA ALA A 65 0.75 0.27 5.46
C ALA A 65 -0.22 0.54 4.31
N TRP A 66 -0.50 -0.49 3.51
CA TRP A 66 -1.33 -0.41 2.32
C TRP A 66 -2.55 -1.32 2.50
N MET A 67 -3.74 -0.75 2.51
CA MET A 67 -5.00 -1.47 2.66
C MET A 67 -5.52 -1.87 1.29
N MET A 68 -5.72 -3.18 1.11
CA MET A 68 -6.36 -3.78 -0.06
C MET A 68 -7.81 -4.13 0.27
N PRO A 69 -8.73 -4.11 -0.72
CA PRO A 69 -10.06 -4.64 -0.53
C PRO A 69 -10.00 -6.13 -0.19
N TYR A 70 -10.88 -6.59 0.69
CA TYR A 70 -11.00 -8.01 1.03
C TYR A 70 -11.52 -8.82 -0.17
N SER A 71 -10.86 -9.92 -0.50
CA SER A 71 -11.40 -10.96 -1.37
C SER A 71 -10.81 -12.33 -1.01
N GLU A 72 -11.54 -13.41 -1.29
CA GLU A 72 -11.06 -14.78 -1.09
C GLU A 72 -9.78 -15.05 -1.89
N ALA A 73 -9.73 -14.61 -3.14
CA ALA A 73 -8.56 -14.75 -4.01
C ALA A 73 -7.31 -14.05 -3.45
N LEU A 74 -7.46 -12.87 -2.83
CA LEU A 74 -6.32 -12.18 -2.19
C LEU A 74 -5.83 -12.92 -0.94
N ILE A 75 -6.75 -13.50 -0.16
CA ILE A 75 -6.35 -14.33 0.99
C ILE A 75 -5.54 -15.53 0.54
N GLU A 76 -6.02 -16.24 -0.49
CA GLU A 76 -5.33 -17.42 -1.03
C GLU A 76 -3.94 -17.04 -1.53
N HIS A 77 -3.81 -15.95 -2.29
CA HIS A 77 -2.53 -15.45 -2.78
C HIS A 77 -1.51 -15.20 -1.66
N TYR A 78 -1.88 -14.41 -0.63
CA TYR A 78 -0.96 -14.12 0.47
C TYR A 78 -0.72 -15.32 1.40
N ALA A 79 -1.69 -16.22 1.54
CA ALA A 79 -1.51 -17.45 2.30
C ALA A 79 -0.50 -18.40 1.62
N GLU A 80 -0.51 -18.47 0.29
CA GLU A 80 0.46 -19.25 -0.49
C GLU A 80 1.88 -18.66 -0.43
N GLU A 81 2.02 -17.33 -0.52
CA GLU A 81 3.33 -16.66 -0.40
C GLU A 81 3.99 -16.93 0.96
N GLU A 82 3.23 -16.85 2.05
CA GLU A 82 3.71 -17.12 3.41
C GLU A 82 3.96 -18.62 3.67
N ALA A 83 3.22 -19.51 2.99
CA ALA A 83 3.40 -20.96 3.08
C ALA A 83 4.58 -21.49 2.24
N GLY A 84 5.15 -20.65 1.36
CA GLY A 84 6.25 -20.99 0.45
C GLY A 84 7.66 -20.98 1.06
N CYS A 85 7.79 -20.89 2.39
CA CYS A 85 9.08 -21.03 3.11
C CYS A 85 9.42 -22.49 3.47
#